data_AF-A0A9P5PY48-F1
#
_entry.id   AF-A0A9P5PY48-F1
#
_cell.length_a   1.000
_cell.length_b   1.000
_cell.length_c   1.000
_cell.angle_alpha   90.00
_cell.angle_beta   90.00
_cell.angle_gamma   90.00
#
_symmetry.space_group_name_H-M   'P 1'
#
loop_
_entity.id
_entity.type
_entity.pdbx_description
1 polymer ?
#
loop_
_entity_poly.entity_id
_entity_poly.type
_entity_poly.pdbx_seq_one_letter_code
_entity_poly.pdbx_strand_id
1 'polypeptide(L)'
;MRKESEAKAVRAHSKLCEAWHAAQLHERSDQLNDIRSQRISDIMRRLTEIGWGEEVEPLLSRGGDEWDDFEHHKLVRQSKKLTEYGWNGIKDKLVEFLSECKNLQRLMKE
;
A
#
# COMPACT_ATOMS: atom_id res chain seq x y z
N MET A 1 22.68 14.62 44.65
CA MET A 1 23.76 15.18 43.81
C MET A 1 24.25 14.17 42.76
N ARG A 2 25.21 13.26 43.02
CA ARG A 2 25.80 12.38 41.96
C ARG A 2 24.81 11.37 41.34
N LYS A 3 24.00 10.69 42.15
CA LYS A 3 22.98 9.73 41.65
C LYS A 3 21.87 10.43 40.83
N GLU A 4 21.54 11.68 41.13
CA GLU A 4 20.51 12.43 40.41
C GLU A 4 21.03 12.92 39.04
N SER A 5 22.28 13.34 38.95
CA SER A 5 22.92 13.69 37.67
C SER A 5 23.06 12.46 36.76
N GLU A 6 23.46 11.32 37.33
CA GLU A 6 23.53 10.04 36.60
C GLU A 6 22.14 9.62 36.11
N ALA A 7 21.11 9.69 36.96
CA ALA A 7 19.73 9.39 36.57
C ALA A 7 19.17 10.38 35.52
N LYS A 8 19.60 11.64 35.52
CA LYS A 8 19.23 12.63 34.50
C LYS A 8 19.89 12.32 33.16
N ALA A 9 21.17 11.96 33.17
CA ALA A 9 21.91 11.57 31.97
C ALA A 9 21.31 10.30 31.33
N VAL A 10 21.00 9.28 32.14
CA VAL A 10 20.35 8.04 31.65
C VAL A 10 18.99 8.35 31.02
N ARG A 11 18.16 9.19 31.66
CA ARG A 11 16.86 9.59 31.09
C ARG A 11 16.99 10.39 29.80
N ALA A 12 17.95 11.30 29.72
CA ALA A 12 18.21 12.05 28.50
C ALA A 12 18.65 11.12 27.36
N HIS A 13 19.51 10.15 27.66
CA HIS A 13 19.93 9.16 26.67
C HIS A 13 18.77 8.25 26.22
N SER A 14 17.94 7.76 27.15
CA SER A 14 16.74 6.97 26.81
C SER A 14 15.85 7.69 25.80
N LYS A 15 15.58 8.99 26.04
CA LYS A 15 14.79 9.81 25.12
C LYS A 15 15.41 9.93 23.74
N LEU A 16 16.74 10.03 23.65
CA LEU A 16 17.45 10.07 22.36
C LEU A 16 17.32 8.72 21.63
N CYS A 17 17.46 7.60 22.34
CA CYS A 17 17.26 6.27 21.77
C CYS A 17 15.82 6.06 21.28
N GLU A 18 14.83 6.49 22.06
CA GLU A 18 13.40 6.43 21.69
C GLU A 18 13.13 7.25 20.43
N ALA A 19 13.63 8.49 20.37
CA ALA A 19 13.48 9.36 19.21
C ALA A 19 14.15 8.78 17.95
N TRP A 20 15.37 8.25 18.09
CA TRP A 20 16.06 7.59 16.98
C TRP A 20 15.29 6.36 16.48
N HIS A 21 14.82 5.51 17.39
CA HIS A 21 14.05 4.32 17.02
C HIS A 21 12.73 4.69 16.32
N ALA A 22 12.02 5.71 16.81
CA ALA A 22 10.81 6.21 16.16
C ALA A 22 11.11 6.74 14.75
N ALA A 23 12.20 7.48 14.55
CA ALA A 23 12.62 7.96 13.24
C ALA A 23 12.94 6.80 12.27
N GLN A 24 13.61 5.74 12.76
CA GLN A 24 13.89 4.55 11.95
C GLN A 24 12.62 3.79 11.55
N LEU A 25 11.65 3.68 12.47
CA LEU A 25 10.35 3.07 12.14
C LEU A 25 9.57 3.89 11.11
N HIS A 26 9.61 5.21 11.22
CA HIS A 26 8.99 6.12 10.25
C HIS A 26 9.62 5.96 8.87
N GLU A 27 10.95 6.08 8.78
CA GLU A 27 11.69 5.90 7.53
C GLU A 27 11.41 4.54 6.89
N ARG A 28 11.36 3.48 7.70
CA ARG A 28 11.02 2.14 7.21
C ARG A 28 9.59 2.08 6.69
N SER A 29 8.64 2.72 7.37
CA SER A 29 7.25 2.79 6.94
C SER A 29 7.12 3.50 5.59
N ASP A 30 7.82 4.63 5.42
CA ASP A 30 7.82 5.42 4.18
C ASP A 30 8.36 4.59 3.01
N GLN A 31 9.51 3.94 3.20
CA GLN A 31 10.09 3.05 2.18
C GLN A 31 9.13 1.94 1.75
N LEU A 32 8.41 1.33 2.71
CA LEU A 32 7.44 0.29 2.41
C LEU A 32 6.22 0.84 1.68
N ASN A 33 5.79 2.06 2.00
CA ASN A 33 4.70 2.76 1.32
C ASN A 33 5.08 3.13 -0.11
N ASP A 34 6.29 3.63 -0.34
CA ASP A 34 6.78 3.94 -1.69
C ASP A 34 6.79 2.70 -2.60
N ILE A 35 7.22 1.55 -2.05
CA ILE A 35 7.19 0.27 -2.79
C ILE A 35 5.76 -0.15 -3.10
N ARG A 36 4.81 0.04 -2.16
CA ARG A 36 3.39 -0.28 -2.40
C ARG A 36 2.79 0.65 -3.46
N SER A 37 3.06 1.94 -3.39
CA SER A 37 2.60 2.93 -4.37
C SER A 37 3.11 2.60 -5.77
N GLN A 38 4.42 2.33 -5.92
CA GLN A 38 4.99 1.91 -7.20
C GLN A 38 4.38 0.61 -7.72
N ARG A 39 4.14 -0.35 -6.84
CA ARG A 39 3.46 -1.60 -7.20
C ARG A 39 2.04 -1.35 -7.69
N ILE A 40 1.26 -0.51 -7.02
CA ILE A 40 -0.10 -0.14 -7.43
C ILE A 40 -0.07 0.50 -8.81
N SER A 41 0.80 1.49 -9.04
CA SER A 41 0.95 2.13 -10.34
C SER A 41 1.32 1.14 -11.45
N ASP A 42 2.24 0.20 -11.17
CA ASP A 42 2.61 -0.86 -12.12
C ASP A 42 1.45 -1.81 -12.44
N ILE A 43 0.66 -2.19 -11.43
CA ILE A 43 -0.54 -3.02 -11.62
C ILE A 43 -1.55 -2.28 -12.49
N MET A 44 -1.85 -1.02 -12.19
CA MET A 44 -2.81 -0.22 -12.95
C MET A 44 -2.40 -0.07 -14.40
N ARG A 45 -1.13 0.28 -14.66
CA ARG A 45 -0.60 0.37 -16.02
C ARG A 45 -0.80 -0.94 -16.79
N ARG A 46 -0.48 -2.07 -16.17
CA ARG A 46 -0.60 -3.39 -16.83
C ARG A 46 -2.05 -3.82 -17.02
N LEU A 47 -2.97 -3.45 -16.13
CA LEU A 47 -4.41 -3.64 -16.31
C LEU A 47 -4.90 -2.85 -17.52
N THR A 48 -4.48 -1.59 -17.65
CA THR A 48 -4.78 -0.77 -18.84
C THR A 48 -4.24 -1.41 -20.12
N GLU A 49 -3.01 -1.93 -20.11
CA GLU A 49 -2.39 -2.60 -21.28
C GLU A 49 -3.15 -3.85 -21.75
N ILE A 50 -3.86 -4.55 -20.85
CA ILE A 50 -4.66 -5.73 -21.19
C ILE A 50 -6.15 -5.40 -21.44
N GLY A 51 -6.49 -4.11 -21.54
CA GLY A 51 -7.85 -3.65 -21.89
C GLY A 51 -8.79 -3.39 -20.71
N TRP A 52 -8.28 -3.33 -19.48
CA TRP A 52 -9.07 -3.02 -18.27
C TRP A 52 -9.01 -1.53 -17.86
N GLY A 53 -8.51 -0.66 -18.75
CA GLY A 53 -8.30 0.76 -18.48
C GLY A 53 -9.58 1.49 -18.07
N GLU A 54 -10.67 1.27 -18.80
CA GLU A 54 -11.96 1.93 -18.53
C GLU A 54 -12.57 1.50 -17.19
N GLU A 55 -12.29 0.27 -16.74
CA GLU A 55 -12.76 -0.26 -15.47
C GLU A 55 -11.94 0.22 -14.28
N VAL A 56 -10.64 0.48 -14.46
CA VAL A 56 -9.77 0.94 -13.36
C VAL A 56 -9.73 2.47 -13.24
N GLU A 57 -10.04 3.21 -14.30
CA GLU A 57 -10.09 4.67 -14.30
C GLU A 57 -11.03 5.25 -13.22
N PRO A 58 -12.25 4.71 -13.00
CA PRO A 58 -13.13 5.16 -11.94
C PRO A 58 -12.57 4.90 -10.54
N LEU A 59 -11.80 3.82 -10.35
CA LEU A 59 -11.14 3.54 -9.06
C LEU A 59 -10.16 4.66 -8.73
N LEU A 60 -9.35 5.08 -9.70
CA LEU A 60 -8.38 6.16 -9.55
C LEU A 60 -9.05 7.53 -9.34
N SER A 61 -10.14 7.79 -10.08
CA SER A 61 -10.77 9.12 -10.11
C SER A 61 -11.69 9.39 -8.93
N ARG A 62 -12.33 8.36 -8.37
CA ARG A 62 -13.42 8.54 -7.41
C ARG A 62 -13.00 8.45 -5.96
N GLY A 63 -11.86 7.81 -5.65
CA GLY A 63 -11.33 7.71 -4.29
C GLY A 63 -12.41 7.34 -3.26
N GLY A 64 -13.02 6.16 -3.43
CA GLY A 64 -14.09 5.66 -2.56
C GLY A 64 -13.87 4.21 -2.14
N ASP A 65 -14.90 3.57 -1.57
CA ASP A 65 -14.82 2.20 -1.00
C ASP A 65 -14.17 1.18 -1.96
N GLU A 66 -14.43 1.29 -3.25
CA GLU A 66 -13.88 0.41 -4.29
C GLU A 66 -12.37 0.61 -4.50
N TRP A 67 -11.89 1.84 -4.37
CA TRP A 67 -10.46 2.15 -4.35
C TRP A 67 -9.81 1.58 -3.10
N ASP A 68 -10.43 1.77 -1.94
CA ASP A 68 -9.93 1.24 -0.68
C ASP A 68 -9.83 -0.30 -0.73
N ASP A 69 -10.86 -0.98 -1.22
CA ASP A 69 -10.85 -2.43 -1.42
C ASP A 69 -9.72 -2.87 -2.36
N PHE A 70 -9.51 -2.15 -3.47
CA PHE A 70 -8.44 -2.46 -4.42
C PHE A 70 -7.05 -2.21 -3.84
N GLU A 71 -6.80 -1.03 -3.26
CA GLU A 71 -5.53 -0.65 -2.64
C GLU A 71 -5.17 -1.61 -1.50
N HIS A 72 -6.15 -2.06 -0.74
CA HIS A 72 -5.97 -2.97 0.40
C HIS A 72 -5.98 -4.44 0.02
N HIS A 73 -6.30 -4.77 -1.23
CA HIS A 73 -6.34 -6.15 -1.69
C HIS A 73 -4.98 -6.84 -1.52
N LYS A 74 -4.98 -8.08 -1.00
CA LYS A 74 -3.76 -8.84 -0.63
C LYS A 74 -2.76 -9.06 -1.78
N LEU A 75 -3.22 -9.04 -3.03
CA LEU A 75 -2.36 -9.18 -4.22
C LEU A 75 -1.72 -7.83 -4.63
N VAL A 76 -2.36 -6.73 -4.26
CA VAL A 76 -1.99 -5.34 -4.55
C VAL A 76 -1.10 -4.78 -3.45
N ARG A 77 -1.53 -4.86 -2.17
CA ARG A 77 -0.85 -4.29 -0.99
C ARG A 77 0.39 -5.06 -0.53
N GLN A 78 1.33 -5.30 -1.44
CA GLN A 78 2.57 -6.00 -1.13
C GLN A 78 3.74 -5.03 -1.21
N SER A 79 4.57 -4.99 -0.17
CA SER A 79 5.81 -4.22 -0.14
C SER A 79 6.93 -4.94 -0.90
N LYS A 80 6.66 -5.32 -2.15
CA LYS A 80 7.63 -5.90 -3.07
C LYS A 80 7.34 -5.46 -4.50
N LYS A 81 8.41 -5.22 -5.26
CA LYS A 81 8.31 -4.85 -6.68
C LYS A 81 7.50 -5.90 -7.46
N LEU A 82 6.67 -5.43 -8.39
CA LEU A 82 5.98 -6.31 -9.31
C LEU A 82 6.95 -6.76 -10.41
N THR A 83 7.25 -8.04 -10.46
CA THR A 83 8.04 -8.66 -11.53
C THR A 83 7.12 -9.25 -12.60
N GLU A 84 7.64 -9.59 -13.77
CA GLU A 84 6.84 -10.27 -14.81
C GLU A 84 6.23 -11.58 -14.33
N TYR A 85 7.04 -12.41 -13.66
CA TYR A 85 6.55 -13.64 -13.05
C TYR A 85 5.47 -13.37 -12.00
N GLY A 86 5.68 -12.34 -11.16
CA GLY A 86 4.70 -11.94 -10.15
C GLY A 86 3.39 -11.43 -10.76
N TRP A 87 3.47 -10.69 -11.87
CA TRP A 87 2.32 -10.22 -12.62
C TRP A 87 1.52 -11.39 -13.21
N ASN A 88 2.19 -12.32 -13.90
CA ASN A 88 1.54 -13.50 -14.48
C ASN A 88 0.82 -14.34 -13.42
N GLY A 89 1.35 -14.39 -12.20
CA GLY A 89 0.71 -15.12 -11.09
C GLY A 89 -0.50 -14.44 -10.44
N ILE A 90 -0.72 -13.14 -10.68
CA ILE A 90 -1.83 -12.39 -10.05
C ILE A 90 -2.84 -11.83 -11.07
N LYS A 91 -2.46 -11.69 -12.34
CA LYS A 91 -3.27 -11.04 -13.39
C LYS A 91 -4.70 -11.56 -13.42
N ASP A 92 -4.88 -12.87 -13.56
CA ASP A 92 -6.22 -13.47 -13.75
C ASP A 92 -7.10 -13.26 -12.52
N LYS A 93 -6.52 -13.31 -11.32
CA LYS A 93 -7.23 -13.06 -10.05
C LYS A 93 -7.63 -11.60 -9.88
N LEU A 94 -6.80 -10.67 -10.36
CA LEU A 94 -7.16 -9.25 -10.35
C LEU A 94 -8.28 -8.95 -11.34
N VAL A 95 -8.24 -9.58 -12.52
CA VAL A 95 -9.31 -9.48 -13.52
C VAL A 95 -10.62 -10.05 -12.99
N GLU A 96 -10.59 -11.20 -12.31
CA GLU A 96 -11.75 -11.78 -11.64
C GLU A 96 -12.33 -10.83 -10.59
N PHE A 97 -11.49 -10.32 -9.68
CA PHE A 97 -11.89 -9.32 -8.67
C PHE A 97 -12.56 -8.08 -9.28
N LEU A 98 -11.95 -7.48 -10.31
CA LEU A 98 -12.53 -6.31 -10.98
C LEU A 98 -13.84 -6.62 -11.70
N SER A 99 -13.98 -7.83 -12.23
CA SER A 99 -15.24 -8.30 -12.83
C SER A 99 -16.35 -8.39 -11.80
N GLU A 100 -16.05 -8.90 -10.60
CA GLU A 100 -17.00 -8.98 -9.49
C GLU A 100 -17.44 -7.58 -9.04
N CYS A 101 -16.49 -6.66 -8.84
CA CYS A 101 -16.79 -5.26 -8.50
C CYS A 101 -17.69 -4.60 -9.56
N LYS A 102 -17.38 -4.79 -10.84
CA LYS A 102 -18.18 -4.26 -11.96
C LYS A 102 -19.61 -4.83 -11.98
N ASN A 103 -19.78 -6.11 -11.66
CA ASN A 103 -21.09 -6.74 -11.60
C ASN A 103 -21.92 -6.22 -10.41
N LEU A 104 -21.31 -6.05 -9.24
CA LEU A 104 -21.97 -5.46 -8.07
C LEU A 104 -22.45 -4.04 -8.35
N GLN A 105 -21.59 -3.20 -8.96
CA GLN A 105 -21.97 -1.84 -9.36
C GLN A 105 -23.16 -1.80 -10.33
N ARG A 106 -23.27 -2.77 -11.24
CA ARG A 106 -24.39 -2.86 -12.19
C ARG A 106 -25.69 -3.21 -11.46
N LEU A 107 -25.65 -4.20 -10.58
CA LEU A 107 -26.80 -4.63 -9.78
C LEU A 107 -27.31 -3.53 -8.83
N MET A 108 -26.43 -2.67 -8.32
CA MET A 108 -26.81 -1.55 -7.46
C MET A 108 -27.43 -0.35 -8.21
N LYS A 109 -27.35 -0.33 -9.55
CA LYS A 109 -27.91 0.74 -10.39
C LYS A 109 -29.27 0.38 -11.01
N GLU A 110 -29.75 -0.84 -10.80
CA GLU A 110 -31.10 -1.32 -11.14
C GLU A 110 -32.05 -1.20 -9.94
#